data_AF-A0A0R0LQX8-F1
#
_entry.id   AF-A0A0R0LQX8-F1
#
_cell.length_a   1.000
_cell.length_b   1.000
_cell.length_c   1.000
_cell.angle_alpha   90.00
_cell.angle_beta   90.00
_cell.angle_gamma   90.00
#
_symmetry.space_group_name_H-M   'P 1'
#
loop_
_entity.id
_entity.type
_entity.pdbx_description
1 polymer ?
#
loop_
_entity_poly.entity_id
_entity_poly.type
_entity_poly.pdbx_seq_one_letter_code
_entity_poly.pdbx_strand_id
1 'polypeptide(L)'
;FLTSPFIWKEERLPELPFERKMNIQRIFVNKKEMIQKRQKIWQKYQKDIVKGKKFIDDALEPGDSVFLYRPRQSKMQNGWQNGFKVIKGIGHDAFLVEKDGQIKRANKKHLKKDLTLEREVSGLQHHNTDILDKYREIANP
;
A
#
# COMPACT_ATOMS: atom_id res chain seq x y z
N PHE A 1 -27.93 13.92 4.25
CA PHE A 1 -27.89 15.28 3.68
C PHE A 1 -27.05 16.29 4.47
N LEU A 2 -26.81 16.14 5.79
CA LEU A 2 -26.04 17.10 6.60
C LEU A 2 -24.51 16.83 6.67
N THR A 3 -23.95 16.14 5.67
CA THR A 3 -22.52 15.76 5.64
C THR A 3 -21.74 16.40 4.49
N SER A 4 -22.36 17.31 3.73
CA SER A 4 -21.70 18.01 2.62
C SER A 4 -20.64 18.99 3.14
N PRO A 5 -19.43 19.07 2.54
CA PRO A 5 -18.39 20.01 2.93
C PRO A 5 -18.86 21.47 3.03
N PHE A 6 -19.81 21.86 2.18
CA PHE A 6 -20.39 23.20 2.19
C PHE A 6 -21.12 23.52 3.50
N ILE A 7 -21.95 22.59 3.98
CA ILE A 7 -22.75 22.76 5.20
C ILE A 7 -21.84 22.86 6.44
N TRP A 8 -20.68 22.19 6.41
CA TRP A 8 -19.68 22.29 7.47
C TRP A 8 -18.97 23.64 7.53
N LYS A 9 -18.69 24.22 6.36
CA LYS A 9 -17.98 25.50 6.27
C LYS A 9 -18.90 26.67 6.58
N GLU A 10 -20.13 26.63 6.05
CA GLU A 10 -21.04 27.77 6.04
C GLU A 10 -22.15 27.65 7.11
N GLU A 11 -22.22 26.54 7.84
CA GLU A 11 -23.21 26.24 8.89
C GLU A 11 -24.68 26.42 8.47
N ARG A 12 -24.93 26.34 7.15
CA ARG A 12 -26.24 26.53 6.52
C ARG A 12 -26.41 25.64 5.30
N LEU A 13 -27.66 25.42 4.90
CA LEU A 13 -27.95 24.75 3.63
C LEU A 13 -27.64 25.68 2.44
N PRO A 14 -27.19 25.11 1.30
CA PRO A 14 -27.05 25.88 0.08
C PRO A 14 -28.41 26.39 -0.38
N GLU A 15 -28.50 27.66 -0.74
CA GLU A 15 -29.73 28.26 -1.26
C GLU A 15 -30.01 27.74 -2.67
N LEU A 16 -31.21 27.21 -2.87
CA LEU A 16 -31.65 26.78 -4.19
C LEU A 16 -32.34 27.93 -4.94
N PRO A 17 -32.21 28.02 -6.27
CA PRO A 17 -32.79 29.12 -7.04
C PRO A 17 -34.31 29.29 -6.88
N PHE A 18 -35.05 28.20 -6.64
CA PHE A 18 -36.50 28.26 -6.42
C PHE A 18 -36.86 28.78 -5.01
N GLU A 19 -36.03 28.53 -4.00
CA GLU A 19 -36.23 29.02 -2.63
C GLU A 19 -36.14 30.55 -2.59
N ARG A 20 -35.23 31.12 -3.40
CA ARG A 20 -35.15 32.58 -3.61
C ARG A 20 -36.41 33.14 -4.28
N LYS A 21 -37.00 32.41 -5.24
CA LYS A 21 -38.25 32.84 -5.90
C LYS A 21 -39.46 32.79 -4.97
N MET A 22 -39.48 31.84 -4.04
CA MET A 22 -40.56 31.67 -3.05
C MET A 22 -40.32 32.42 -1.74
N ASN A 23 -39.26 33.23 -1.66
CA ASN A 23 -38.88 34.00 -0.47
C ASN A 23 -38.72 33.14 0.80
N ILE A 24 -38.25 31.89 0.62
CA ILE A 24 -38.02 30.95 1.72
C ILE A 24 -36.77 31.39 2.47
N GLN A 25 -36.87 31.47 3.79
CA GLN A 25 -35.75 31.89 4.65
C GLN A 25 -34.62 30.87 4.65
N ARG A 26 -33.39 31.36 4.85
CA ARG A 26 -32.18 30.53 4.95
C ARG A 26 -32.29 29.56 6.13
N ILE A 27 -32.05 28.28 5.86
CA ILE A 27 -32.05 27.24 6.89
C ILE A 27 -30.64 27.12 7.47
N PHE A 28 -30.49 27.55 8.72
CA PHE A 28 -29.27 27.37 9.51
C PHE A 28 -29.26 26.01 10.19
N VAL A 29 -28.07 25.42 10.31
CA VAL A 29 -27.89 24.09 10.90
C VAL A 29 -27.23 24.20 12.26
N ASN A 30 -27.77 23.52 13.26
CA ASN A 30 -27.16 23.47 14.59
C ASN A 30 -25.84 22.68 14.56
N LYS A 31 -24.74 23.35 14.90
CA LYS A 31 -23.38 22.78 14.93
C LYS A 31 -23.26 21.55 15.83
N LYS A 32 -23.90 21.56 17.01
CA LYS A 32 -23.84 20.44 17.97
C LYS A 32 -24.46 19.17 17.37
N GLU A 33 -25.62 19.31 16.75
CA GLU A 33 -26.30 18.18 16.09
C GLU A 33 -25.52 17.64 14.89
N MET A 34 -24.88 18.53 14.13
CA MET A 34 -24.06 18.17 12.98
C MET A 34 -22.83 17.34 13.41
N ILE A 35 -22.17 17.73 14.50
CA ILE A 35 -21.05 16.98 15.10
C ILE A 35 -21.50 15.60 15.58
N GLN A 36 -22.62 15.52 16.29
CA GLN A 36 -23.15 14.25 16.79
C GLN A 36 -23.54 13.31 15.63
N LYS A 37 -24.23 13.83 14.60
CA LYS A 37 -24.58 13.05 13.39
C LYS A 37 -23.33 12.54 12.69
N ARG A 38 -22.27 13.34 12.59
CA ARG A 38 -20.98 12.90 12.02
C ARG A 38 -20.34 11.79 12.80
N GLN A 39 -20.27 11.91 14.12
CA GLN A 39 -19.68 10.88 14.98
C GLN A 39 -20.42 9.54 14.80
N LYS A 40 -21.76 9.57 14.78
CA LYS A 40 -22.58 8.38 14.54
C LYS A 40 -22.34 7.75 13.16
N ILE A 41 -22.21 8.57 12.12
CA ILE A 41 -21.90 8.10 10.76
C ILE A 41 -20.48 7.53 10.71
N TRP A 42 -19.51 8.21 11.33
CA TRP A 42 -18.12 7.80 11.38
C TRP A 42 -17.96 6.43 12.06
N GLN A 43 -18.65 6.20 13.19
CA GLN A 43 -18.70 4.90 13.86
C GLN A 43 -19.22 3.78 12.95
N LYS A 44 -20.17 4.07 12.04
CA LYS A 44 -20.65 3.09 11.06
C LYS A 44 -19.56 2.70 10.05
N TYR A 45 -18.73 3.66 9.63
CA TYR A 45 -17.62 3.45 8.69
C TYR A 45 -16.33 2.94 9.34
N GLN A 46 -16.18 3.10 10.67
CA GLN A 46 -15.07 2.52 11.44
C GLN A 46 -15.18 1.01 11.63
N LYS A 47 -16.29 0.38 11.22
CA LYS A 47 -16.39 -1.08 11.26
C LYS A 47 -15.41 -1.67 10.25
N ASP A 48 -14.54 -2.54 10.72
CA ASP A 48 -13.59 -3.25 9.87
C ASP A 48 -14.33 -4.07 8.82
N ILE A 49 -14.12 -3.71 7.55
CA ILE A 49 -14.63 -4.47 6.42
C ILE A 49 -13.70 -5.68 6.24
N VAL A 50 -14.02 -6.80 6.90
CA VAL A 50 -13.27 -8.06 6.76
C VAL A 50 -13.67 -8.73 5.43
N LYS A 51 -13.03 -8.34 4.34
CA LYS A 51 -13.10 -9.06 3.05
C LYS A 51 -11.94 -10.04 2.96
N GLY A 52 -12.25 -11.33 2.73
CA GLY A 52 -11.34 -12.44 2.38
C GLY A 52 -9.88 -12.30 2.84
N LYS A 53 -9.50 -13.01 3.91
CA LYS A 53 -8.11 -13.01 4.41
C LYS A 53 -7.21 -13.85 3.51
N LYS A 54 -6.65 -13.25 2.45
CA LYS A 54 -5.46 -13.80 1.77
C LYS A 54 -4.25 -13.13 2.40
N PHE A 55 -3.57 -13.85 3.30
CA PHE A 55 -2.30 -13.38 3.84
C PHE A 55 -1.22 -13.60 2.78
N ILE A 56 -0.70 -12.50 2.25
CA ILE A 56 0.52 -12.48 1.45
C ILE A 56 1.55 -11.83 2.36
N ASP A 57 2.55 -12.60 2.77
CA ASP A 57 3.65 -12.11 3.58
C ASP A 57 4.68 -11.41 2.68
N ASP A 58 4.38 -10.15 2.35
CA ASP A 58 5.28 -9.27 1.61
C ASP A 58 6.03 -8.34 2.60
N ALA A 59 6.47 -8.85 3.76
CA ALA A 59 7.29 -8.05 4.67
C ALA A 59 8.65 -7.74 4.00
N LEU A 60 9.02 -6.46 4.00
CA LEU A 60 10.30 -5.99 3.49
C LEU A 60 11.17 -5.56 4.67
N GLU A 61 12.35 -6.15 4.79
CA GLU A 61 13.28 -5.84 5.87
C GLU A 61 14.42 -4.93 5.36
N PRO A 62 15.02 -4.11 6.24
CA PRO A 62 16.27 -3.43 5.93
C PRO A 62 17.34 -4.43 5.46
N GLY A 63 17.98 -4.14 4.33
CA GLY A 63 18.98 -5.00 3.69
C GLY A 63 18.43 -5.80 2.51
N ASP A 64 17.11 -5.95 2.37
CA ASP A 64 16.51 -6.69 1.26
C ASP A 64 16.81 -6.03 -0.09
N SER A 65 17.20 -6.86 -1.07
CA SER A 65 17.28 -6.47 -2.47
C SER A 65 15.87 -6.41 -3.06
N VAL A 66 15.54 -5.28 -3.69
CA VAL A 66 14.21 -5.00 -4.23
C VAL A 66 14.28 -4.40 -5.63
N PHE A 67 13.24 -4.64 -6.41
CA PHE A 67 12.93 -3.92 -7.62
C PHE A 67 12.08 -2.69 -7.29
N LEU A 68 12.35 -1.58 -7.97
CA LEU A 68 11.55 -0.36 -7.89
C LEU A 68 10.76 -0.17 -9.18
N TYR A 69 9.45 -0.02 -9.06
CA TYR A 69 8.58 0.28 -10.20
C TYR A 69 8.65 1.76 -10.59
N ARG A 70 8.81 2.02 -11.89
CA ARG A 70 8.62 3.34 -12.50
C ARG A 70 7.64 3.27 -13.68
N PRO A 71 6.85 4.33 -13.91
CA PRO A 71 6.00 4.43 -15.09
C PRO A 71 6.82 4.29 -16.37
N ARG A 72 6.32 3.49 -17.30
CA ARG A 72 6.98 3.23 -18.59
C ARG A 72 6.71 4.38 -19.54
N GLN A 73 7.71 4.71 -20.38
CA GLN A 73 7.51 5.65 -21.49
C GLN A 73 7.00 4.92 -22.75
N SER A 74 7.30 3.63 -22.91
CA SER A 74 6.85 2.80 -24.03
C SER A 74 6.26 1.46 -23.56
N LYS A 75 5.32 0.91 -24.35
CA LYS A 75 4.62 -0.36 -24.05
C LYS A 75 5.58 -1.55 -23.87
N MET A 76 6.68 -1.57 -24.63
CA MET A 76 7.66 -2.67 -24.64
C MET A 76 8.69 -2.58 -23.50
N GLN A 77 8.76 -1.46 -22.79
CA GLN A 77 9.75 -1.30 -21.71
C GLN A 77 9.29 -2.03 -20.44
N ASN A 78 10.23 -2.62 -19.71
CA ASN A 78 9.96 -3.09 -18.37
C ASN A 78 9.98 -1.90 -17.40
N GLY A 79 8.92 -1.76 -16.60
CA GLY A 79 8.81 -0.69 -15.60
C GLY A 79 9.55 -0.99 -14.29
N TRP A 80 9.99 -2.24 -14.10
CA TRP A 80 10.71 -2.67 -12.91
C TRP A 80 12.21 -2.45 -13.09
N GLN A 81 12.80 -1.64 -12.23
CA GLN A 81 14.23 -1.37 -12.18
C GLN A 81 14.88 -2.19 -11.06
N ASN A 82 15.99 -2.84 -11.36
CA ASN A 82 16.75 -3.68 -10.42
C ASN A 82 17.84 -2.89 -9.66
N GLY A 83 18.43 -3.54 -8.66
CA GLY A 83 19.61 -3.05 -7.95
C GLY A 83 19.33 -2.04 -6.84
N PHE A 84 18.11 -2.04 -6.27
CA PHE A 84 17.80 -1.24 -5.10
C PHE A 84 17.90 -2.09 -3.83
N LYS A 85 18.38 -1.50 -2.74
CA LYS A 85 18.40 -2.12 -1.41
C LYS A 85 17.57 -1.31 -0.44
N VAL A 86 16.80 -1.97 0.41
CA VAL A 86 16.03 -1.29 1.46
C VAL A 86 17.00 -0.83 2.55
N ILE A 87 17.04 0.46 2.85
CA ILE A 87 17.82 1.00 3.97
C ILE A 87 17.00 0.94 5.25
N LYS A 88 15.75 1.42 5.18
CA LYS A 88 14.91 1.63 6.35
C LYS A 88 13.43 1.76 5.99
N GLY A 89 12.55 1.24 6.84
CA GLY A 89 11.12 1.56 6.84
C GLY A 89 10.82 2.90 7.54
N ILE A 90 10.13 3.82 6.88
CA ILE A 90 9.63 5.08 7.46
C ILE A 90 8.24 4.87 8.09
N GLY A 91 7.42 4.01 7.50
CA GLY A 91 6.09 3.67 7.99
C GLY A 91 5.59 2.38 7.35
N HIS A 92 4.35 1.99 7.63
CA HIS A 92 3.78 0.71 7.20
C HIS A 92 3.93 0.44 5.68
N ASP A 93 3.70 1.48 4.86
CA ASP A 93 3.76 1.35 3.40
C ASP A 93 4.90 2.16 2.76
N ALA A 94 5.85 2.68 3.55
CA ALA A 94 6.86 3.62 3.05
C ALA A 94 8.28 3.20 3.46
N PHE A 95 9.15 3.07 2.47
CA PHE A 95 10.53 2.60 2.62
C PHE A 95 11.51 3.55 1.94
N LEU A 96 12.73 3.61 2.48
CA LEU A 96 13.89 4.20 1.83
C LEU A 96 14.66 3.10 1.13
N VAL A 97 14.95 3.33 -0.14
CA VAL A 97 15.74 2.44 -0.96
C VAL A 97 16.96 3.16 -1.52
N GLU A 98 18.08 2.46 -1.58
CA GLU A 98 19.34 2.96 -2.10
C GLU A 98 19.71 2.26 -3.40
N LYS A 99 20.24 3.02 -4.34
CA LYS A 99 20.97 2.50 -5.50
C LYS A 99 22.08 3.47 -5.87
N ASP A 100 23.31 2.98 -5.97
CA ASP A 100 24.48 3.74 -6.41
C ASP A 100 24.67 5.07 -5.62
N GLY A 101 24.46 5.04 -4.30
CA GLY A 101 24.53 6.23 -3.43
C GLY A 101 23.33 7.19 -3.52
N GLN A 102 22.34 6.92 -4.39
CA GLN A 102 21.09 7.68 -4.43
C GLN A 102 20.02 7.04 -3.55
N ILE A 103 19.58 7.80 -2.54
CA ILE A 103 18.48 7.41 -1.66
C ILE A 103 17.16 7.90 -2.26
N LYS A 104 16.19 7.00 -2.36
CA LYS A 104 14.83 7.29 -2.84
C LYS A 104 13.80 6.80 -1.84
N ARG A 105 12.75 7.59 -1.66
CA ARG A 105 11.56 7.17 -0.91
C ARG A 105 10.60 6.46 -1.85
N ALA A 106 10.18 5.26 -1.50
CA ALA A 106 9.24 4.45 -2.27
C ALA A 106 8.09 3.95 -1.40
N ASN A 107 6.94 3.72 -2.03
CA ASN A 107 5.81 3.06 -1.37
C ASN A 107 5.91 1.55 -1.60
N LYS A 108 5.46 0.74 -0.62
CA LYS A 108 5.43 -0.73 -0.67
C LYS A 108 4.84 -1.26 -1.98
N LYS A 109 3.78 -0.63 -2.50
CA LYS A 109 3.11 -1.03 -3.76
C LYS A 109 4.00 -0.92 -5.02
N HIS A 110 5.11 -0.18 -4.93
CA HIS A 110 6.07 0.00 -6.02
C HIS A 110 7.38 -0.77 -5.76
N LEU A 111 7.41 -1.59 -4.72
CA LEU A 111 8.55 -2.42 -4.37
C LEU A 111 8.19 -3.88 -4.57
N LYS A 112 9.15 -4.65 -5.07
CA LYS A 112 9.03 -6.10 -5.21
C LYS A 112 10.34 -6.73 -4.76
N LYS A 113 10.30 -7.73 -3.89
CA LYS A 113 11.51 -8.43 -3.44
C LYS A 113 12.20 -9.13 -4.61
N ASP A 114 13.51 -9.00 -4.67
CA ASP A 114 14.33 -9.69 -5.66
C ASP A 114 14.72 -11.07 -5.14
N LEU A 115 14.00 -12.09 -5.60
CA LEU A 115 14.19 -13.49 -5.20
C LEU A 115 15.23 -14.22 -6.06
N THR A 116 15.94 -13.53 -6.97
CA THR A 116 16.93 -14.19 -7.84
C THR A 116 18.08 -14.81 -7.04
N LEU A 117 18.60 -14.11 -6.03
CA LEU A 117 19.67 -14.61 -5.17
C LEU A 117 19.26 -15.82 -4.32
N GLU A 118 18.03 -15.84 -3.79
CA GLU A 118 17.53 -16.96 -2.98
C GLU A 118 17.33 -18.25 -3.82
N ARG A 119 17.02 -18.09 -5.11
CA ARG A 119 16.87 -19.22 -6.04
C ARG A 119 18.20 -19.87 -6.40
N GLU A 120 19.28 -19.09 -6.50
CA GLU A 120 20.61 -19.63 -6.79
C GLU A 120 21.16 -20.44 -5.61
N VAL A 121 21.01 -19.93 -4.37
CA VAL A 121 21.46 -20.62 -3.17
C VAL A 121 20.67 -21.91 -2.92
N SER A 122 19.36 -21.89 -3.09
CA SER A 122 18.53 -23.10 -2.94
C SER A 122 18.81 -24.14 -4.03
N GLY A 123 19.02 -23.73 -5.28
CA GLY A 123 19.40 -24.62 -6.37
C GLY A 123 20.76 -25.30 -6.15
N LEU A 124 21.74 -24.55 -5.63
CA LEU A 124 23.07 -25.09 -5.30
C LEU A 124 23.01 -26.10 -4.13
N GLN A 125 22.16 -25.85 -3.13
CA GLN A 125 21.99 -26.77 -2.01
C GLN A 125 21.38 -28.11 -2.44
N HIS A 126 20.37 -28.11 -3.31
CA HIS A 126 19.75 -29.33 -3.83
C HIS A 126 20.71 -30.14 -4.69
N HIS A 127 21.54 -29.47 -5.49
CA HIS A 127 22.55 -30.17 -6.30
C HIS A 127 23.63 -30.83 -5.43
N ASN A 128 24.05 -30.18 -4.35
CA ASN A 128 25.04 -30.73 -3.43
C ASN A 128 24.51 -31.91 -2.61
N THR A 129 23.21 -31.91 -2.23
CA THR A 129 22.59 -33.06 -1.56
C THR A 129 22.48 -34.26 -2.49
N ASP A 130 22.08 -34.05 -3.76
CA ASP A 130 21.97 -35.13 -4.76
C ASP A 130 23.33 -35.78 -5.06
N ILE A 131 24.40 -34.99 -5.05
CA ILE A 131 25.77 -35.50 -5.22
C ILE A 131 26.19 -36.32 -3.99
N LEU A 132 25.94 -35.84 -2.78
CA LEU A 132 26.31 -36.52 -1.54
C LEU A 132 25.54 -37.84 -1.35
N ASP A 133 24.26 -37.89 -1.71
CA ASP A 133 23.45 -39.11 -1.62
C ASP A 133 23.92 -40.16 -2.63
N LYS A 134 24.28 -39.77 -3.86
CA LYS A 134 24.93 -40.68 -4.82
C LYS A 134 26.24 -41.27 -4.30
N TYR A 135 27.08 -40.48 -3.63
CA TYR A 135 28.32 -41.00 -3.04
C TYR A 135 28.08 -41.93 -1.85
N ARG A 136 27.00 -41.75 -1.10
CA ARG A 136 26.60 -42.65 0.01
C ARG A 136 26.11 -44.01 -0.49
N GLU A 137 25.34 -44.03 -1.59
CA GLU A 137 24.90 -45.28 -2.23
C GLU A 137 26.08 -46.08 -2.80
N ILE A 138 27.14 -45.41 -3.28
CA ILE A 138 28.34 -46.07 -3.79
C ILE A 138 29.24 -46.59 -2.65
N ALA A 139 29.25 -45.91 -1.50
CA ALA A 139 30.12 -46.23 -0.37
C ALA A 139 29.58 -47.35 0.55
N ASN A 140 28.27 -47.64 0.50
CA ASN A 140 27.63 -48.74 1.21
C ASN A 140 26.82 -49.61 0.23
N PRO A 141 27.46 -50.55 -0.49
CA PRO A 141 26.75 -51.52 -1.32
C PRO A 141 25.92 -52.52 -0.52
#